data_AF-A0A9D3VQR3-F1
#
_entry.id   AF-A0A9D3VQR3-F1
#
_cell.length_a   1.000
_cell.length_b   1.000
_cell.length_c   1.000
_cell.angle_alpha   90.00
_cell.angle_beta   90.00
_cell.angle_gamma   90.00
#
_symmetry.space_group_name_H-M   'P 1'
#
loop_
_entity.id
_entity.type
_entity.pdbx_description
1 polymer ?
#
loop_
_entity_poly.entity_id
_entity_poly.type
_entity_poly.pdbx_seq_one_letter_code
_entity_poly.pdbx_strand_id
1 'polypeptide(L)'
;MAGVLTLIFIISCLNLLLSHRCSSHPLCTNFRAPFTSKTPLSFCQYNGSICCNATEDLKLRNQFKSMNVSVSACASVLKSILCSRCDQFSAELYRIDSAQRTVPVLCNSSISTSSSQSQAKVDYCAEVWDKCHNVSIINSPFALQAKGGIQINSTSKLTELWQSKGAFCDEFGGASDDGATCFTGGPILLNSSENISPPSGICLEKIGKGSYLDMVAHPEGSNRVFLSKQAGKLWLATVPEQGSGEILGIDEPNSFLDLTDKVHADAALGLLGIAFHPNFQQNGRFFASFNCDKVRWPGCSGRCSCNSDVGCDPSNLSSDNGAQPCQYHSVITEFTANSTTLNLSLVTQIRPVEVRRILTMGLPFTSQHGGQILFGPKDRYLYIMMGDGGGSGDPYNFSQNKRSLLGKIMRLT
;
A
#
# COMPACT_ATOMS: atom_id res chain seq x y z
N MET A 1 6.27 6.15 -56.07
CA MET A 1 5.04 6.12 -55.26
C MET A 1 5.22 5.53 -53.87
N ALA A 2 6.04 4.48 -53.67
CA ALA A 2 6.24 3.87 -52.34
C ALA A 2 6.82 4.83 -51.28
N GLY A 3 7.84 5.65 -51.59
CA GLY A 3 8.49 6.52 -50.61
C GLY A 3 7.65 7.70 -50.09
N VAL A 4 6.66 8.16 -50.86
CA VAL A 4 5.74 9.24 -50.44
C VAL A 4 4.71 8.72 -49.44
N LEU A 5 4.21 7.49 -49.64
CA LEU A 5 3.32 6.85 -48.67
C LEU A 5 4.03 6.60 -47.34
N THR A 6 5.29 6.17 -47.35
CA THR A 6 6.06 5.94 -46.12
C THR A 6 6.28 7.23 -45.35
N LEU A 7 6.56 8.35 -46.03
CA LEU A 7 6.74 9.65 -45.38
C LEU A 7 5.44 10.19 -44.78
N ILE A 8 4.31 10.02 -45.47
CA ILE A 8 2.98 10.40 -44.95
C ILE A 8 2.61 9.54 -43.74
N PHE A 9 2.92 8.23 -43.77
CA PHE A 9 2.66 7.32 -42.65
C PHE A 9 3.52 7.68 -41.42
N ILE A 10 4.80 8.03 -41.62
CA ILE A 10 5.69 8.48 -40.54
C ILE A 10 5.23 9.81 -39.96
N ILE A 11 4.83 10.78 -40.80
CA ILE A 11 4.31 12.07 -40.33
C ILE A 11 2.96 11.89 -39.62
N SER A 12 2.10 10.97 -40.08
CA SER A 12 0.83 10.65 -39.42
C SER A 12 1.06 9.96 -38.06
N CYS A 13 2.00 9.02 -37.98
CA CYS A 13 2.41 8.38 -36.73
C CYS A 13 3.07 9.37 -35.75
N LEU A 14 3.91 10.30 -36.23
CA LEU A 14 4.47 11.37 -35.40
C LEU A 14 3.37 12.29 -34.86
N ASN A 15 2.38 12.67 -35.68
CA ASN A 15 1.25 13.49 -35.22
C ASN A 15 0.35 12.75 -34.21
N LEU A 16 0.20 11.42 -34.34
CA LEU A 16 -0.49 10.57 -33.36
C LEU A 16 0.29 10.46 -32.03
N LEU A 17 1.62 10.53 -32.06
CA LEU A 17 2.47 10.56 -30.86
C LEU A 17 2.60 11.95 -30.24
N LEU A 18 2.38 13.02 -31.01
CA LEU A 18 2.52 14.42 -30.59
C LEU A 18 1.22 15.07 -30.06
N SER A 19 0.10 14.34 -30.04
CA SER A 19 -1.22 14.92 -29.68
C SER A 19 -1.78 14.47 -28.33
N HIS A 20 -1.07 13.64 -27.56
CA HIS A 20 -1.41 13.48 -26.15
C HIS A 20 -0.74 14.60 -25.35
N ARG A 21 -1.46 15.72 -25.24
CA ARG A 21 -1.20 16.65 -24.15
C ARG A 21 -1.26 15.83 -22.86
N CYS A 22 -0.19 15.82 -22.07
CA CYS A 22 -0.25 15.34 -20.71
C CYS A 22 -1.21 16.28 -19.95
N SER A 23 -2.49 15.95 -19.95
CA SER A 23 -3.44 16.63 -19.08
C SER A 23 -3.21 16.10 -17.68
N SER A 24 -2.95 17.00 -16.73
CA SER A 24 -2.96 16.61 -15.33
C SER A 24 -4.34 16.11 -14.98
N HIS A 25 -4.44 14.83 -14.62
CA HIS A 25 -5.69 14.28 -14.12
C HIS A 25 -5.92 14.79 -12.69
N PRO A 26 -7.16 15.12 -12.32
CA PRO A 26 -7.49 15.53 -10.97
C PRO A 26 -7.04 14.44 -9.97
N LEU A 27 -6.20 14.82 -9.02
CA LEU A 27 -5.63 13.95 -7.99
C LEU A 27 -5.46 14.75 -6.70
N CYS A 28 -5.80 14.12 -5.58
CA CYS A 28 -5.67 14.72 -4.26
C CYS A 28 -4.30 14.45 -3.63
N THR A 29 -3.89 15.30 -2.68
CA THR A 29 -2.62 15.12 -1.93
C THR A 29 -2.48 13.79 -1.19
N ASN A 30 -3.56 13.05 -0.98
CA ASN A 30 -3.60 11.70 -0.40
C ASN A 30 -3.62 10.58 -1.46
N PHE A 31 -3.29 10.88 -2.73
CA PHE A 31 -3.33 9.98 -3.88
C PHE A 31 -4.72 9.42 -4.22
N ARG A 32 -5.80 9.99 -3.67
CA ARG A 32 -7.17 9.63 -4.05
C ARG A 32 -7.68 10.51 -5.19
N ALA A 33 -8.61 9.97 -5.96
CA ALA A 33 -9.36 10.77 -6.92
C ALA A 33 -10.24 11.81 -6.18
N PRO A 34 -10.36 13.04 -6.70
CA PRO A 34 -11.34 14.00 -6.23
C PRO A 34 -12.75 13.44 -6.38
N PHE A 35 -13.66 13.89 -5.53
CA PHE A 35 -15.05 13.41 -5.50
C PHE A 35 -16.02 14.58 -5.49
N THR A 36 -17.24 14.34 -5.96
CA THR A 36 -18.32 15.32 -5.86
C THR A 36 -18.92 15.27 -4.46
N SER A 37 -18.71 16.32 -3.67
CA SER A 37 -19.30 16.39 -2.33
C SER A 37 -20.82 16.61 -2.42
N LYS A 38 -21.57 15.84 -1.61
CA LYS A 38 -23.03 16.00 -1.47
C LYS A 38 -23.43 17.26 -0.70
N THR A 39 -22.53 17.78 0.12
CA THR A 39 -22.73 18.97 0.96
C THR A 39 -21.63 20.00 0.69
N PRO A 40 -21.96 21.29 0.49
CA PRO A 40 -20.96 22.32 0.32
C PRO A 40 -20.01 22.39 1.53
N LEU A 41 -18.72 22.57 1.27
CA LEU A 41 -17.75 22.84 2.32
C LEU A 41 -18.00 24.22 2.92
N SER A 42 -17.86 24.30 4.25
CA SER A 42 -18.26 25.46 5.02
C SER A 42 -17.11 26.45 5.25
N PHE A 43 -15.86 26.03 5.11
CA PHE A 43 -14.69 26.87 5.23
C PHE A 43 -14.01 27.12 3.88
N CYS A 44 -13.69 26.06 3.14
CA CYS A 44 -13.09 26.09 1.80
C CYS A 44 -14.15 25.94 0.72
N GLN A 45 -14.73 27.05 0.26
CA GLN A 45 -15.87 27.11 -0.67
C GLN A 45 -15.51 26.74 -2.12
N TYR A 46 -14.96 25.55 -2.32
CA TYR A 46 -14.76 24.98 -3.64
C TYR A 46 -16.01 24.21 -4.08
N ASN A 47 -16.41 24.42 -5.33
CA ASN A 47 -17.60 23.80 -5.92
C ASN A 47 -17.19 22.71 -6.90
N GLY A 48 -18.03 21.69 -7.06
CA GLY A 48 -17.80 20.60 -8.01
C GLY A 48 -16.98 19.45 -7.41
N SER A 49 -15.97 19.00 -8.14
CA SER A 49 -15.06 17.95 -7.69
C SER A 49 -14.06 18.52 -6.70
N ILE A 50 -13.90 17.91 -5.52
CA ILE A 50 -13.04 18.41 -4.44
C ILE A 50 -12.28 17.27 -3.77
N CYS A 51 -11.22 17.63 -3.05
CA CYS A 51 -10.35 16.70 -2.33
C CYS A 51 -10.57 16.63 -0.82
N CYS A 52 -11.49 17.43 -0.28
CA CYS A 52 -11.79 17.46 1.15
C CYS A 52 -13.24 17.09 1.43
N ASN A 53 -13.47 16.30 2.48
CA ASN A 53 -14.79 16.12 3.09
C ASN A 53 -15.03 17.14 4.22
N ALA A 54 -16.21 17.08 4.85
CA ALA A 54 -16.58 17.99 5.94
C ALA A 54 -15.64 17.91 7.16
N THR A 55 -15.10 16.72 7.46
CA THR A 55 -14.15 16.51 8.56
C THR A 55 -12.81 17.17 8.25
N GLU A 56 -12.32 17.06 7.02
CA GLU A 56 -11.09 17.70 6.56
C GLU A 56 -11.25 19.23 6.48
N ASP A 57 -12.38 19.72 6.00
CA ASP A 57 -12.74 21.16 6.01
C ASP A 57 -12.74 21.74 7.44
N LEU A 58 -13.29 20.99 8.41
CA LEU A 58 -13.27 21.36 9.82
C LEU A 58 -11.84 21.38 10.39
N LYS A 59 -10.99 20.41 10.02
CA LYS A 59 -9.57 20.40 10.42
C LYS A 59 -8.83 21.62 9.88
N LEU A 60 -9.02 21.97 8.61
CA LEU A 60 -8.41 23.16 8.01
C LEU A 60 -8.92 24.45 8.67
N ARG A 61 -10.21 24.54 8.99
CA ARG A 61 -10.78 25.66 9.76
C ARG A 61 -10.12 25.82 11.12
N ASN A 62 -9.96 24.72 11.86
CA ASN A 62 -9.35 24.73 13.18
C ASN A 62 -7.87 25.10 13.10
N GLN A 63 -7.15 24.57 12.10
CA GLN A 63 -5.78 24.95 11.82
C GLN A 63 -5.67 26.45 11.55
N PHE A 64 -6.52 27.01 10.69
CA PHE A 64 -6.54 28.45 10.40
C PHE A 64 -6.79 29.30 11.64
N LYS A 65 -7.77 28.93 12.47
CA LYS A 65 -8.05 29.62 13.75
C LYS A 65 -6.84 29.59 14.69
N SER A 66 -6.13 28.46 14.75
CA SER A 66 -4.94 28.32 15.61
C SER A 66 -3.76 29.21 15.21
N MET A 67 -3.72 29.69 13.95
CA MET A 67 -2.66 30.57 13.47
C MET A 67 -2.73 31.99 14.06
N ASN A 68 -3.87 32.38 14.64
CA ASN A 68 -4.11 33.66 15.31
C ASN A 68 -3.61 34.89 14.54
N VAL A 69 -4.02 35.01 13.28
CA VAL A 69 -3.56 36.08 12.37
C VAL A 69 -4.45 37.31 12.50
N SER A 70 -3.89 38.42 12.97
CA SER A 70 -4.63 39.66 13.24
C SER A 70 -4.91 40.51 11.98
N VAL A 71 -4.09 40.36 10.93
CA VAL A 71 -4.18 41.17 9.70
C VAL A 71 -5.06 40.46 8.67
N SER A 72 -6.19 41.07 8.31
CA SER A 72 -7.18 40.49 7.39
C SER A 72 -6.61 40.14 6.01
N ALA A 73 -5.71 40.98 5.48
CA ALA A 73 -5.06 40.73 4.19
C ALA A 73 -4.20 39.45 4.21
N CYS A 74 -3.39 39.26 5.27
CA CYS A 74 -2.59 38.05 5.44
C CYS A 74 -3.48 36.82 5.73
N ALA A 75 -4.51 37.00 6.56
CA ALA A 75 -5.48 35.96 6.87
C ALA A 75 -6.19 35.43 5.61
N SER A 76 -6.52 36.31 4.66
CA SER A 76 -7.14 35.94 3.38
C SER A 76 -6.24 35.02 2.53
N VAL A 77 -4.97 35.38 2.35
CA VAL A 77 -4.04 34.57 1.53
C VAL A 77 -3.68 33.26 2.21
N LEU A 78 -3.55 33.24 3.54
CA LEU A 78 -3.32 32.02 4.32
C LEU A 78 -4.53 31.08 4.24
N LYS A 79 -5.75 31.61 4.34
CA LYS A 79 -6.97 30.82 4.15
C LYS A 79 -6.98 30.17 2.76
N SER A 80 -6.68 30.94 1.73
CA SER A 80 -6.62 30.44 0.35
C SER A 80 -5.57 29.33 0.18
N ILE A 81 -4.36 29.51 0.73
CA ILE A 81 -3.30 28.50 0.74
C ILE A 81 -3.75 27.22 1.44
N LEU A 82 -4.40 27.31 2.61
CA LEU A 82 -4.92 26.12 3.30
C LEU A 82 -6.00 25.41 2.47
N CYS A 83 -6.89 26.17 1.84
CA CYS A 83 -7.96 25.64 1.02
C CYS A 83 -7.49 25.00 -0.27
N SER A 84 -6.30 25.33 -0.79
CA SER A 84 -5.70 24.64 -1.94
C SER A 84 -5.59 23.13 -1.79
N ARG A 85 -5.57 22.59 -0.55
CA ARG A 85 -5.64 21.14 -0.28
C ARG A 85 -6.94 20.48 -0.72
N CYS A 86 -8.00 21.26 -0.79
CA CYS A 86 -9.32 20.80 -1.22
C CYS A 86 -9.52 20.94 -2.72
N ASP A 87 -8.55 21.55 -3.43
CA ASP A 87 -8.59 21.67 -4.89
C ASP A 87 -8.48 20.28 -5.53
N GLN A 88 -9.23 20.06 -6.62
CA GLN A 88 -9.21 18.81 -7.37
C GLN A 88 -7.84 18.47 -7.97
N PHE A 89 -6.96 19.46 -8.13
CA PHE A 89 -5.57 19.30 -8.58
C PHE A 89 -4.55 19.48 -7.44
N SER A 90 -4.98 19.31 -6.19
CA SER A 90 -4.10 19.52 -5.03
C SER A 90 -2.82 18.66 -5.05
N ALA A 91 -2.83 17.46 -5.62
CA ALA A 91 -1.61 16.66 -5.79
C ALA A 91 -0.54 17.38 -6.62
N GLU A 92 -0.97 17.99 -7.73
CA GLU A 92 -0.10 18.71 -8.66
C GLU A 92 0.42 20.00 -8.00
N LEU A 93 -0.47 20.76 -7.38
CA LEU A 93 -0.12 21.98 -6.64
C LEU A 93 0.95 21.74 -5.57
N TYR A 94 0.93 20.56 -4.94
CA TYR A 94 1.86 20.18 -3.88
C TYR A 94 3.06 19.34 -4.36
N ARG A 95 3.13 18.99 -5.65
CA ARG A 95 4.18 18.13 -6.24
C ARG A 95 4.47 16.89 -5.40
N ILE A 96 3.42 16.12 -5.10
CA ILE A 96 3.48 14.96 -4.20
C ILE A 96 4.38 13.82 -4.71
N ASP A 97 4.81 13.88 -5.96
CA ASP A 97 5.75 12.97 -6.62
C ASP A 97 7.23 13.28 -6.30
N SER A 98 7.53 14.53 -5.94
CA SER A 98 8.90 15.03 -5.80
C SER A 98 9.32 15.11 -4.33
N ALA A 99 8.55 15.84 -3.51
CA ALA A 99 8.85 16.08 -2.10
C ALA A 99 7.58 16.46 -1.34
N GLN A 100 7.49 16.07 -0.06
CA GLN A 100 6.36 16.44 0.79
C GLN A 100 6.43 17.93 1.14
N ARG A 101 5.49 18.73 0.63
CA ARG A 101 5.39 20.18 0.89
C ARG A 101 4.20 20.50 1.79
N THR A 102 4.31 21.54 2.61
CA THR A 102 3.18 22.04 3.43
C THR A 102 2.42 23.18 2.77
N VAL A 103 3.03 23.83 1.79
CA VAL A 103 2.52 24.95 1.00
C VAL A 103 2.54 24.54 -0.49
N PRO A 104 1.48 24.81 -1.26
CA PRO A 104 1.50 24.56 -2.70
C PRO A 104 2.56 25.44 -3.38
N VAL A 105 2.98 25.07 -4.58
CA VAL A 105 3.83 25.93 -5.41
C VAL A 105 3.06 27.20 -5.76
N LEU A 106 3.53 28.36 -5.30
CA LEU A 106 2.89 29.65 -5.53
C LEU A 106 3.37 30.22 -6.87
N CYS A 107 2.49 30.80 -7.68
CA CYS A 107 2.94 31.39 -8.95
C CYS A 107 3.91 32.57 -8.73
N ASN A 108 5.05 32.55 -9.44
CA ASN A 108 6.05 33.63 -9.49
C ASN A 108 6.19 34.13 -10.93
N SER A 109 6.28 35.44 -11.12
CA SER A 109 6.33 36.09 -12.45
C SER A 109 7.69 36.01 -13.16
N SER A 110 8.70 35.41 -12.52
CA SER A 110 10.13 35.44 -12.94
C SER A 110 10.53 34.51 -14.10
N ILE A 111 9.61 33.80 -14.79
CA ILE A 111 9.98 32.87 -15.89
C ILE A 111 9.20 33.18 -17.18
N SER A 112 9.92 33.07 -18.31
CA SER A 112 9.70 33.71 -19.61
C SER A 112 8.49 33.26 -20.44
N THR A 113 7.78 34.26 -20.96
CA THR A 113 7.24 34.40 -22.33
C THR A 113 7.40 33.19 -23.27
N SER A 114 6.40 32.29 -23.32
CA SER A 114 6.17 31.46 -24.52
C SER A 114 4.79 30.78 -24.63
N SER A 115 3.78 31.16 -23.85
CA SER A 115 2.43 30.62 -24.07
C SER A 115 1.36 31.71 -24.03
N SER A 116 0.55 31.71 -25.07
CA SER A 116 -0.61 32.55 -25.33
C SER A 116 -1.78 32.17 -24.42
N GLN A 117 -1.59 32.26 -23.10
CA GLN A 117 -2.65 32.04 -22.12
C GLN A 117 -2.82 33.29 -21.25
N SER A 118 -3.89 34.01 -21.55
CA SER A 118 -4.33 35.25 -20.93
C SER A 118 -4.97 35.02 -19.55
N GLN A 119 -4.19 34.53 -18.60
CA GLN A 119 -4.46 34.80 -17.18
C GLN A 119 -3.41 35.82 -16.74
N ALA A 120 -3.86 36.92 -16.14
CA ALA A 120 -2.98 38.01 -15.71
C ALA A 120 -1.73 37.45 -15.01
N LYS A 121 -0.58 38.09 -15.25
CA LYS A 121 0.73 37.80 -14.64
C LYS A 121 0.64 37.98 -13.11
N VAL A 122 0.00 37.04 -12.42
CA VAL A 122 -0.28 37.11 -10.98
C VAL A 122 0.89 36.48 -10.27
N ASP A 123 1.74 37.32 -9.69
CA ASP A 123 2.80 36.90 -8.80
C ASP A 123 2.20 36.67 -7.40
N TYR A 124 1.55 35.52 -7.23
CA TYR A 124 0.88 35.16 -5.99
C TYR A 124 1.89 34.94 -4.85
N CYS A 125 3.11 34.49 -5.17
CA CYS A 125 4.19 34.40 -4.19
C CYS A 125 4.54 35.79 -3.61
N ALA A 126 4.71 36.78 -4.49
CA ALA A 126 4.97 38.15 -4.09
C ALA A 126 3.82 38.72 -3.25
N GLU A 127 2.58 38.45 -3.64
CA GLU A 127 1.39 38.90 -2.90
C GLU A 127 1.35 38.34 -1.47
N VAL A 128 1.67 37.05 -1.29
CA VAL A 128 1.76 36.41 0.02
C VAL A 128 2.83 37.08 0.87
N TRP A 129 4.02 37.32 0.33
CA TRP A 129 5.08 38.03 1.04
C TRP A 129 4.62 39.43 1.45
N ASP A 130 4.13 40.24 0.51
CA ASP A 130 3.78 41.63 0.76
C ASP A 130 2.69 41.76 1.83
N LYS A 131 1.71 40.84 1.86
CA LYS A 131 0.63 40.83 2.84
C LYS A 131 1.02 40.26 4.21
N CYS A 132 1.98 39.33 4.27
CA CYS A 132 2.26 38.56 5.49
C CYS A 132 3.65 38.78 6.11
N HIS A 133 4.60 39.43 5.43
CA HIS A 133 6.02 39.37 5.82
C HIS A 133 6.30 39.83 7.25
N ASN A 134 5.61 40.87 7.73
CA ASN A 134 5.76 41.43 9.08
C ASN A 134 4.61 41.04 10.04
N VAL A 135 3.77 40.06 9.67
CA VAL A 135 2.64 39.59 10.48
C VAL A 135 3.08 38.38 11.31
N SER A 136 2.79 38.41 12.61
CA SER A 136 3.04 37.26 13.50
C SER A 136 2.04 36.14 13.21
N ILE A 137 2.54 34.95 12.88
CA ILE A 137 1.73 33.77 12.57
C ILE A 137 2.15 32.65 13.52
N ILE A 138 1.21 32.11 14.29
CA ILE A 138 1.43 30.92 15.11
C ILE A 138 1.47 29.71 14.19
N ASN A 139 2.49 28.85 14.33
CA ASN A 139 2.63 27.64 13.53
C ASN A 139 2.57 27.92 12.02
N SER A 140 3.32 28.94 11.60
CA SER A 140 3.41 29.37 10.22
C SER A 140 3.67 28.18 9.28
N PRO A 141 2.84 27.98 8.23
CA PRO A 141 3.02 26.87 7.30
C PRO A 141 4.35 26.98 6.51
N PHE A 142 4.97 28.17 6.52
CA PHE A 142 6.24 28.47 5.88
C PHE A 142 7.47 28.19 6.76
N ALA A 143 7.30 27.79 8.03
CA ALA A 143 8.43 27.60 8.96
C ALA A 143 9.14 26.25 8.79
N LEU A 144 8.43 25.21 8.35
CA LEU A 144 8.95 23.84 8.27
C LEU A 144 10.13 23.71 7.30
N GLN A 145 10.03 24.37 6.15
CA GLN A 145 11.07 24.38 5.11
C GLN A 145 12.24 25.33 5.45
N ALA A 146 12.03 26.32 6.32
CA ALA A 146 13.08 27.25 6.76
C ALA A 146 14.01 26.65 7.85
N LYS A 147 13.53 25.69 8.65
CA LYS A 147 14.23 25.19 9.86
C LYS A 147 14.52 23.68 9.84
N GLY A 148 14.80 23.09 8.68
CA GLY A 148 15.26 21.70 8.59
C GLY A 148 14.29 20.66 9.17
N GLY A 149 12.98 20.90 9.13
CA GLY A 149 11.95 19.91 9.46
C GLY A 149 11.48 19.83 10.92
N ILE A 150 11.90 20.72 11.82
CA ILE A 150 11.40 20.72 13.21
C ILE A 150 10.16 21.62 13.34
N GLN A 151 8.97 21.03 13.59
CA GLN A 151 7.79 21.77 14.04
C GLN A 151 8.02 22.27 15.47
N ILE A 152 8.22 23.57 15.61
CA ILE A 152 8.19 24.25 16.92
C ILE A 152 6.85 24.98 16.99
N ASN A 153 6.14 24.81 18.11
CA ASN A 153 5.00 25.65 18.48
C ASN A 153 5.47 27.10 18.72
N SER A 154 5.84 27.79 17.64
CA SER A 154 6.47 29.10 17.69
C SER A 154 5.71 30.09 16.83
N THR A 155 5.40 31.23 17.42
CA THR A 155 4.98 32.44 16.71
C THR A 155 6.17 32.98 15.94
N SER A 156 6.01 33.23 14.64
CA SER A 156 7.09 33.77 13.79
C SER A 156 6.54 34.69 12.72
N LYS A 157 7.39 35.60 12.24
CA LYS A 157 7.16 36.43 11.04
C LYS A 157 7.93 35.87 9.85
N LEU A 158 7.50 36.14 8.61
CA LEU A 158 8.26 35.65 7.46
C LEU A 158 9.64 36.30 7.37
N THR A 159 9.79 37.57 7.78
CA THR A 159 11.09 38.25 7.86
C THR A 159 12.06 37.64 8.89
N GLU A 160 11.55 36.86 9.85
CA GLU A 160 12.37 36.12 10.83
C GLU A 160 12.77 34.73 10.30
N LEU A 161 12.00 34.20 9.34
CA LEU A 161 12.21 32.87 8.76
C LEU A 161 13.02 32.92 7.46
N TRP A 162 12.89 33.99 6.69
CA TRP A 162 13.42 34.10 5.33
C TRP A 162 14.21 35.38 5.15
N GLN A 163 15.37 35.28 4.49
CA GLN A 163 16.31 36.40 4.33
C GLN A 163 15.75 37.55 3.46
N SER A 164 14.92 37.23 2.48
CA SER A 164 14.35 38.20 1.55
C SER A 164 13.09 37.66 0.87
N LYS A 165 12.35 38.55 0.20
CA LYS A 165 11.24 38.19 -0.70
C LYS A 165 11.70 37.21 -1.78
N GLY A 166 12.90 37.41 -2.32
CA GLY A 166 13.52 36.51 -3.30
C GLY A 166 13.71 35.11 -2.73
N ALA A 167 14.39 34.99 -1.59
CA ALA A 167 14.63 33.68 -0.96
C ALA A 167 13.33 32.94 -0.61
N PHE A 168 12.29 33.66 -0.19
CA PHE A 168 10.96 33.08 0.04
C PHE A 168 10.34 32.55 -1.27
N CYS A 169 10.39 33.34 -2.35
CA CYS A 169 9.84 32.93 -3.63
C CYS A 169 10.70 31.96 -4.43
N ASP A 170 11.97 31.80 -4.08
CA ASP A 170 12.82 30.73 -4.61
C ASP A 170 12.44 29.38 -3.98
N GLU A 171 12.04 29.36 -2.70
CA GLU A 171 11.58 28.14 -2.02
C GLU A 171 10.14 27.76 -2.38
N PHE A 172 9.21 28.72 -2.31
CA PHE A 172 7.78 28.47 -2.45
C PHE A 172 7.22 28.78 -3.83
N GLY A 173 7.93 29.59 -4.62
CA GLY A 173 7.48 30.03 -5.93
C GLY A 173 7.78 29.02 -7.04
N GLY A 174 7.04 29.12 -8.14
CA GLY A 174 7.30 28.37 -9.36
C GLY A 174 6.53 28.94 -10.55
N ALA A 175 6.92 28.54 -11.76
CA ALA A 175 6.20 28.86 -12.98
C ALA A 175 5.07 27.86 -13.26
N SER A 176 4.06 28.33 -13.98
CA SER A 176 3.17 27.44 -14.71
C SER A 176 3.80 27.20 -16.10
N ASP A 177 4.13 25.96 -16.42
CA ASP A 177 4.61 25.56 -17.74
C ASP A 177 3.72 24.45 -18.32
N ASP A 178 4.05 23.95 -19.52
CA ASP A 178 3.25 22.95 -20.25
C ASP A 178 3.07 21.60 -19.51
N GLY A 179 3.67 21.42 -18.32
CA GLY A 179 3.55 20.20 -17.51
C GLY A 179 3.26 20.40 -16.02
N ALA A 180 3.23 21.63 -15.49
CA ALA A 180 2.99 21.88 -14.07
C ALA A 180 2.20 23.18 -13.80
N THR A 181 1.15 23.06 -13.00
CA THR A 181 0.30 24.19 -12.57
C THR A 181 0.76 24.75 -11.22
N CYS A 182 0.91 26.08 -11.13
CA CYS A 182 1.15 26.79 -9.87
C CYS A 182 -0.14 27.41 -9.31
N PHE A 183 -0.16 27.67 -8.00
CA PHE A 183 -1.31 28.22 -7.29
C PHE A 183 -1.35 29.75 -7.37
N THR A 184 -2.48 30.29 -7.84
CA THR A 184 -2.74 31.74 -8.01
C THR A 184 -3.66 32.33 -6.94
N GLY A 185 -4.04 31.55 -5.92
CA GLY A 185 -4.91 32.01 -4.82
C GLY A 185 -6.39 31.64 -4.95
N GLY A 186 -6.77 30.89 -5.98
CA GLY A 186 -8.13 30.39 -6.18
C GLY A 186 -8.15 28.97 -6.76
N PRO A 187 -9.36 28.40 -7.01
CA PRO A 187 -9.51 27.09 -7.62
C PRO A 187 -8.81 27.03 -8.99
N ILE A 188 -8.14 25.91 -9.26
CA ILE A 188 -7.51 25.68 -10.57
C ILE A 188 -8.58 25.33 -11.61
N LEU A 189 -8.57 26.09 -12.71
CA LEU A 189 -9.42 25.89 -13.88
C LEU A 189 -8.51 25.60 -15.08
N LEU A 190 -8.42 24.33 -15.49
CA LEU A 190 -7.73 23.96 -16.72
C LEU A 190 -8.61 24.32 -17.93
N ASN A 191 -8.01 24.90 -18.97
CA ASN A 191 -8.69 25.33 -20.20
C ASN A 191 -9.17 24.16 -21.10
N SER A 192 -9.22 22.93 -20.58
CA SER A 192 -9.71 21.76 -21.32
C SER A 192 -11.24 21.74 -21.32
N SER A 193 -11.84 21.83 -22.50
CA SER A 193 -13.29 21.68 -22.71
C SER A 193 -13.80 20.25 -22.50
N GLU A 194 -12.95 19.33 -22.05
CA GLU A 194 -13.29 17.94 -21.76
C GLU A 194 -13.53 17.76 -20.26
N ASN A 195 -14.63 17.09 -19.90
CA ASN A 195 -14.84 16.62 -18.53
C ASN A 195 -13.76 15.59 -18.22
N ILE A 196 -12.68 16.02 -17.56
CA ILE A 196 -11.62 15.13 -17.11
C ILE A 196 -12.17 14.30 -15.95
N SER A 197 -12.79 13.15 -16.25
CA SER A 197 -13.08 12.15 -15.24
C SER A 197 -11.78 11.45 -14.85
N PRO A 198 -11.55 11.17 -13.56
CA PRO A 198 -10.44 10.32 -13.17
C PRO A 198 -10.51 8.99 -13.94
N PRO A 199 -9.38 8.44 -14.42
CA PRO A 199 -9.38 7.20 -15.16
C PRO A 199 -10.07 6.10 -14.35
N SER A 200 -10.82 5.23 -15.02
CA SER A 200 -11.42 4.04 -14.40
C SER A 200 -10.31 3.07 -14.00
N GLY A 201 -9.73 3.30 -12.83
CA GLY A 201 -8.57 2.58 -12.31
C GLY A 201 -8.82 1.90 -10.97
N ILE A 202 -7.86 1.09 -10.55
CA ILE A 202 -7.85 0.47 -9.22
C ILE A 202 -7.12 1.42 -8.27
N CYS A 203 -7.76 1.80 -7.17
CA CYS A 203 -7.13 2.58 -6.10
C CYS A 203 -6.56 1.65 -5.03
N LEU A 204 -5.38 1.98 -4.52
CA LEU A 204 -4.78 1.30 -3.36
C LEU A 204 -5.07 2.10 -2.09
N GLU A 205 -5.68 1.45 -1.10
CA GLU A 205 -5.88 2.01 0.24
C GLU A 205 -4.94 1.31 1.23
N LYS A 206 -4.09 2.09 1.89
CA LYS A 206 -3.23 1.56 2.95
C LYS A 206 -4.03 1.42 4.24
N ILE A 207 -4.34 0.18 4.62
CA ILE A 207 -5.09 -0.16 5.84
C ILE A 207 -4.20 -0.66 6.99
N GLY A 208 -2.87 -0.68 6.87
CA GLY A 208 -2.00 -1.16 7.94
C GLY A 208 -0.51 -0.98 7.67
N LYS A 209 0.32 -1.27 8.68
CA LYS A 209 1.80 -1.27 8.59
C LYS A 209 2.44 -2.63 8.89
N GLY A 210 1.64 -3.62 9.29
CA GLY A 210 2.14 -4.96 9.61
C GLY A 210 2.66 -5.70 8.37
N SER A 211 3.56 -6.67 8.59
CA SER A 211 4.02 -7.62 7.59
C SER A 211 3.37 -8.97 7.85
N TYR A 212 2.65 -9.47 6.86
CA TYR A 212 1.90 -10.73 6.91
C TYR A 212 2.17 -11.49 5.61
N LEU A 213 2.28 -12.82 5.70
CA LEU A 213 2.59 -13.67 4.56
C LEU A 213 1.33 -14.19 3.85
N ASP A 214 0.27 -14.47 4.61
CA ASP A 214 -0.99 -14.99 4.10
C ASP A 214 -2.19 -14.28 4.74
N MET A 215 -3.29 -14.21 4.02
CA MET A 215 -4.55 -13.61 4.43
C MET A 215 -5.72 -14.50 3.99
N VAL A 216 -6.50 -14.99 4.95
CA VAL A 216 -7.66 -15.86 4.69
C VAL A 216 -8.92 -15.21 5.25
N ALA A 217 -9.98 -15.13 4.43
CA ALA A 217 -11.26 -14.60 4.88
C ALA A 217 -11.85 -15.47 6.01
N HIS A 218 -12.53 -14.83 6.98
CA HIS A 218 -13.24 -15.58 7.99
C HIS A 218 -14.37 -16.41 7.33
N PRO A 219 -14.51 -17.72 7.61
CA PRO A 219 -15.50 -18.60 6.97
C PRO A 219 -16.99 -18.22 7.15
N GLU A 220 -17.28 -17.13 7.84
CA GLU A 220 -18.64 -16.62 8.05
C GLU A 220 -19.04 -15.53 7.05
N GLY A 221 -18.11 -15.01 6.27
CA GLY A 221 -18.37 -13.94 5.31
C GLY A 221 -18.51 -12.55 5.96
N SER A 222 -17.94 -12.33 7.14
CA SER A 222 -17.80 -10.98 7.71
C SER A 222 -16.59 -10.25 7.13
N ASN A 223 -16.37 -9.01 7.57
CA ASN A 223 -15.15 -8.24 7.30
C ASN A 223 -13.93 -8.71 8.10
N ARG A 224 -13.99 -9.89 8.74
CA ARG A 224 -12.88 -10.44 9.51
C ARG A 224 -12.01 -11.35 8.66
N VAL A 225 -10.72 -11.32 8.93
CA VAL A 225 -9.70 -12.07 8.20
C VAL A 225 -8.65 -12.62 9.16
N PHE A 226 -8.04 -13.73 8.77
CA PHE A 226 -6.91 -14.31 9.47
C PHE A 226 -5.62 -13.92 8.75
N LEU A 227 -4.70 -13.29 9.47
CA LEU A 227 -3.41 -12.83 8.94
C LEU A 227 -2.29 -13.67 9.55
N SER A 228 -1.48 -14.33 8.72
CA SER A 228 -0.39 -15.18 9.17
C SER A 228 0.95 -14.46 9.10
N LYS A 229 1.85 -14.76 10.03
CA LYS A 229 3.28 -14.42 9.91
C LYS A 229 4.10 -15.69 9.78
N GLN A 230 5.17 -15.57 9.01
CA GLN A 230 6.13 -16.64 8.73
C GLN A 230 6.64 -17.35 9.99
N ALA A 231 6.78 -16.61 11.10
CA ALA A 231 7.20 -17.14 12.40
C ALA A 231 6.26 -18.18 13.04
N GLY A 232 5.11 -18.50 12.44
CA GLY A 232 4.18 -19.49 12.97
C GLY A 232 3.05 -18.92 13.82
N LYS A 233 2.67 -17.67 13.59
CA LYS A 233 1.56 -17.03 14.31
C LYS A 233 0.45 -16.60 13.35
N LEU A 234 -0.79 -16.70 13.81
CA LEU A 234 -1.99 -16.25 13.10
C LEU A 234 -2.73 -15.25 13.98
N TRP A 235 -3.23 -14.16 13.40
CA TRP A 235 -4.06 -13.19 14.08
C TRP A 235 -5.43 -13.09 13.41
N LEU A 236 -6.46 -12.87 14.21
CA LEU A 236 -7.76 -12.43 13.71
C LEU A 236 -7.75 -10.90 13.62
N ALA A 237 -8.08 -10.36 12.45
CA ALA A 237 -8.15 -8.94 12.19
C ALA A 237 -9.50 -8.56 11.57
N THR A 238 -9.90 -7.32 11.78
CA THR A 238 -11.10 -6.72 11.17
C THR A 238 -10.69 -5.73 10.10
N VAL A 239 -11.18 -5.93 8.87
CA VAL A 239 -10.94 -5.04 7.74
C VAL A 239 -11.90 -3.86 7.83
N PRO A 240 -11.39 -2.61 7.79
CA PRO A 240 -12.24 -1.43 7.86
C PRO A 240 -13.07 -1.26 6.58
N GLU A 241 -14.13 -0.45 6.65
CA GLU A 241 -14.91 -0.10 5.46
C GLU A 241 -14.03 0.67 4.46
N GLN A 242 -14.24 0.40 3.17
CA GLN A 242 -13.51 1.05 2.09
C GLN A 242 -13.64 2.57 2.18
N GLY A 243 -12.51 3.27 2.16
CA GLY A 243 -12.45 4.72 2.17
C GLY A 243 -12.65 5.38 3.54
N SER A 244 -12.95 4.61 4.59
CA SER A 244 -13.12 5.11 5.97
C SER A 244 -11.87 5.83 6.52
N GLY A 245 -10.68 5.48 6.02
CA GLY A 245 -9.40 5.97 6.53
C GLY A 245 -8.99 5.32 7.85
N GLU A 246 -9.74 4.34 8.33
CA GLU A 246 -9.36 3.50 9.47
C GLU A 246 -8.30 2.47 9.07
N ILE A 247 -7.64 1.90 10.08
CA ILE A 247 -6.65 0.83 9.90
C ILE A 247 -7.23 -0.51 10.34
N LEU A 248 -6.55 -1.60 9.99
CA LEU A 248 -6.85 -2.95 10.40
C LEU A 248 -7.02 -3.03 11.93
N GLY A 249 -8.20 -3.48 12.36
CA GLY A 249 -8.47 -3.77 13.76
C GLY A 249 -7.86 -5.11 14.14
N ILE A 250 -6.62 -5.10 14.62
CA ILE A 250 -5.85 -6.29 15.03
C ILE A 250 -5.39 -6.15 16.48
N ASP A 251 -5.56 -7.23 17.26
CA ASP A 251 -5.04 -7.33 18.62
C ASP A 251 -3.66 -8.00 18.60
N GLU A 252 -2.61 -7.21 18.33
CA GLU A 252 -1.25 -7.75 18.11
C GLU A 252 -0.69 -8.61 19.25
N PRO A 253 -0.88 -8.25 20.55
CA PRO A 253 -0.43 -9.09 21.67
C PRO A 253 -1.07 -10.49 21.69
N ASN A 254 -2.28 -10.60 21.14
CA ASN A 254 -3.14 -11.76 21.28
C ASN A 254 -3.31 -12.47 19.93
N SER A 255 -2.36 -13.35 19.60
CA SER A 255 -2.48 -14.20 18.42
C SER A 255 -3.62 -15.20 18.58
N PHE A 256 -4.36 -15.42 17.50
CA PHE A 256 -5.38 -16.46 17.41
C PHE A 256 -4.75 -17.85 17.56
N LEU A 257 -3.61 -18.07 16.91
CA LEU A 257 -2.87 -19.34 16.91
C LEU A 257 -1.37 -19.06 17.06
N ASP A 258 -0.70 -19.85 17.89
CA ASP A 258 0.75 -19.85 18.05
C ASP A 258 1.30 -21.27 17.83
N LEU A 259 2.14 -21.41 16.79
CA LEU A 259 2.86 -22.64 16.43
C LEU A 259 4.38 -22.43 16.47
N THR A 260 4.86 -21.38 17.15
CA THR A 260 6.30 -21.03 17.19
C THR A 260 7.19 -22.13 17.76
N ASP A 261 6.63 -23.06 18.54
CA ASP A 261 7.31 -24.24 19.07
C ASP A 261 7.56 -25.34 18.01
N LYS A 262 6.72 -25.36 16.96
CA LYS A 262 6.79 -26.36 15.86
C LYS A 262 7.39 -25.79 14.58
N VAL A 263 7.18 -24.50 14.32
CA VAL A 263 7.56 -23.84 13.07
C VAL A 263 9.03 -23.44 13.08
N HIS A 264 9.75 -23.83 12.03
CA HIS A 264 11.05 -23.28 11.71
C HIS A 264 10.88 -22.19 10.66
N ALA A 265 11.18 -20.96 11.04
CA ALA A 265 11.07 -19.79 10.16
C ALA A 265 12.46 -19.32 9.71
N ASP A 266 12.60 -19.13 8.40
CA ASP A 266 13.78 -18.60 7.71
C ASP A 266 13.34 -17.97 6.37
N ALA A 267 14.23 -17.46 5.54
CA ALA A 267 13.92 -16.70 4.32
C ALA A 267 12.83 -17.35 3.43
N ALA A 268 12.86 -18.67 3.24
CA ALA A 268 11.89 -19.42 2.43
C ALA A 268 11.11 -20.49 3.22
N LEU A 269 11.22 -20.48 4.56
CA LEU A 269 10.63 -21.47 5.45
C LEU A 269 9.75 -20.78 6.50
N GLY A 270 8.69 -21.43 6.96
CA GLY A 270 7.86 -20.91 8.04
C GLY A 270 6.45 -21.46 7.99
N LEU A 271 5.49 -20.71 8.53
CA LEU A 271 4.07 -20.94 8.28
C LEU A 271 3.70 -20.34 6.91
N LEU A 272 3.44 -21.20 5.93
CA LEU A 272 3.34 -20.82 4.51
C LEU A 272 1.90 -20.85 3.97
N GLY A 273 0.95 -21.44 4.70
CA GLY A 273 -0.45 -21.42 4.30
C GLY A 273 -1.39 -21.85 5.41
N ILE A 274 -2.56 -21.24 5.45
CA ILE A 274 -3.69 -21.64 6.30
C ILE A 274 -4.91 -21.88 5.41
N ALA A 275 -5.69 -22.91 5.72
CA ALA A 275 -6.99 -23.14 5.09
C ALA A 275 -8.02 -23.56 6.13
N PHE A 276 -9.13 -22.85 6.21
CA PHE A 276 -10.23 -23.24 7.10
C PHE A 276 -11.08 -24.31 6.43
N HIS A 277 -11.49 -25.32 7.20
CA HIS A 277 -12.42 -26.31 6.69
C HIS A 277 -13.68 -25.58 6.21
N PRO A 278 -14.28 -25.99 5.09
CA PRO A 278 -15.41 -25.25 4.55
C PRO A 278 -16.70 -25.27 5.43
N ASN A 279 -16.67 -26.08 6.51
CA ASN A 279 -17.67 -26.21 7.56
C ASN A 279 -17.09 -25.80 8.93
N PHE A 280 -16.09 -24.90 8.94
CA PHE A 280 -15.36 -24.50 10.15
C PHE A 280 -16.28 -24.02 11.27
N GLN A 281 -17.35 -23.30 10.95
CA GLN A 281 -18.33 -22.86 11.94
C GLN A 281 -19.01 -24.02 12.69
N GLN A 282 -19.15 -25.18 12.05
CA GLN A 282 -19.75 -26.36 12.68
C GLN A 282 -18.72 -27.27 13.33
N ASN A 283 -17.51 -27.38 12.78
CA ASN A 283 -16.53 -28.40 13.20
C ASN A 283 -15.23 -27.87 13.79
N GLY A 284 -14.96 -26.57 13.70
CA GLY A 284 -13.72 -25.95 14.21
C GLY A 284 -12.45 -26.40 13.50
N ARG A 285 -12.53 -27.12 12.38
CA ARG A 285 -11.36 -27.70 11.70
C ARG A 285 -10.68 -26.69 10.79
N PHE A 286 -9.37 -26.61 10.88
CA PHE A 286 -8.55 -25.82 9.96
C PHE A 286 -7.23 -26.55 9.72
N PHE A 287 -6.52 -26.13 8.69
CA PHE A 287 -5.33 -26.79 8.19
C PHE A 287 -4.20 -25.77 8.13
N ALA A 288 -3.00 -26.22 8.47
CA ALA A 288 -1.80 -25.41 8.38
C ALA A 288 -0.75 -26.15 7.56
N SER A 289 -0.05 -25.37 6.73
CA SER A 289 1.11 -25.78 5.96
C SER A 289 2.31 -25.01 6.48
N PHE A 290 3.27 -25.71 7.08
CA PHE A 290 4.43 -25.08 7.68
C PHE A 290 5.69 -25.93 7.59
N ASN A 291 6.84 -25.30 7.78
CA ASN A 291 8.12 -25.99 7.86
C ASN A 291 8.55 -26.21 9.30
N CYS A 292 9.19 -27.34 9.55
CA CYS A 292 9.79 -27.65 10.85
C CYS A 292 11.21 -28.18 10.68
N ASP A 293 11.95 -28.20 11.78
CA ASP A 293 13.32 -28.72 11.85
C ASP A 293 13.37 -29.99 12.69
N LYS A 294 13.77 -31.11 12.09
CA LYS A 294 13.90 -32.42 12.76
C LYS A 294 14.90 -32.41 13.90
N VAL A 295 15.88 -31.50 13.87
CA VAL A 295 16.89 -31.36 14.92
C VAL A 295 16.30 -30.67 16.14
N ARG A 296 15.42 -29.67 15.94
CA ARG A 296 14.78 -28.92 17.04
C ARG A 296 13.55 -29.62 17.60
N TRP A 297 12.76 -30.25 16.73
CA TRP A 297 11.52 -30.92 17.11
C TRP A 297 11.53 -32.35 16.59
N PRO A 298 11.71 -33.37 17.45
CA PRO A 298 11.72 -34.78 17.03
C PRO A 298 10.42 -35.24 16.36
N GLY A 299 9.30 -34.56 16.65
CA GLY A 299 8.03 -34.79 15.96
C GLY A 299 8.04 -34.35 14.49
N CYS A 300 9.05 -33.62 14.03
CA CYS A 300 9.28 -33.24 12.64
C CYS A 300 9.99 -34.36 11.87
N SER A 301 9.30 -35.50 11.68
CA SER A 301 9.88 -36.65 11.00
C SER A 301 8.98 -37.12 9.87
N GLY A 302 9.56 -37.23 8.67
CA GLY A 302 8.91 -37.73 7.48
C GLY A 302 9.93 -38.28 6.50
N ARG A 303 9.43 -38.97 5.47
CA ARG A 303 10.33 -39.46 4.41
C ARG A 303 10.86 -38.27 3.62
N CYS A 304 12.16 -38.30 3.32
CA CYS A 304 12.78 -37.32 2.43
C CYS A 304 12.12 -37.36 1.04
N SER A 305 11.83 -36.20 0.46
CA SER A 305 11.27 -36.09 -0.90
C SER A 305 12.25 -36.59 -1.96
N CYS A 306 13.55 -36.36 -1.76
CA CYS A 306 14.62 -37.09 -2.46
C CYS A 306 14.72 -38.49 -1.86
N ASN A 307 14.32 -39.52 -2.60
CA ASN A 307 14.44 -40.91 -2.16
C ASN A 307 14.47 -41.87 -3.37
N SER A 308 14.69 -43.15 -3.08
CA SER A 308 14.78 -44.22 -4.09
C SER A 308 13.60 -44.27 -5.07
N ASP A 309 12.37 -43.95 -4.64
CA ASP A 309 11.18 -44.06 -5.47
C ASP A 309 11.17 -42.99 -6.57
N VAL A 310 11.77 -41.84 -6.27
CA VAL A 310 11.96 -40.74 -7.22
C VAL A 310 13.32 -40.79 -7.92
N GLY A 311 14.13 -41.83 -7.70
CA GLY A 311 15.46 -41.97 -8.30
C GLY A 311 16.49 -40.99 -7.74
N CYS A 312 16.36 -40.61 -6.47
CA CYS A 312 17.24 -39.65 -5.80
C CYS A 312 17.82 -40.22 -4.51
N ASP A 313 19.11 -39.99 -4.26
CA ASP A 313 19.77 -40.36 -3.01
C ASP A 313 20.15 -39.08 -2.24
N PRO A 314 19.59 -38.84 -1.04
CA PRO A 314 19.90 -37.66 -0.23
C PRO A 314 21.38 -37.48 0.08
N SER A 315 22.16 -38.57 0.14
CA SER A 315 23.60 -38.50 0.42
C SER A 315 24.41 -37.90 -0.73
N ASN A 316 23.85 -37.88 -1.94
CA ASN A 316 24.45 -37.25 -3.12
C ASN A 316 24.08 -35.75 -3.23
N LEU A 317 23.24 -35.23 -2.34
CA LEU A 317 22.87 -33.83 -2.32
C LEU A 317 23.86 -33.04 -1.46
N SER A 318 24.30 -31.88 -1.96
CA SER A 318 25.10 -30.94 -1.17
C SER A 318 24.25 -30.28 -0.08
N SER A 319 24.90 -29.91 1.04
CA SER A 319 24.28 -29.03 2.02
C SER A 319 23.90 -27.68 1.40
N ASP A 320 22.80 -27.09 1.85
CA ASP A 320 22.28 -25.81 1.38
C ASP A 320 22.05 -24.87 2.57
N ASN A 321 22.62 -23.67 2.52
CA ASN A 321 22.59 -22.68 3.61
C ASN A 321 22.93 -23.26 5.01
N GLY A 322 23.90 -24.20 5.07
CA GLY A 322 24.32 -24.86 6.31
C GLY A 322 23.38 -25.96 6.82
N ALA A 323 22.26 -26.21 6.14
CA ALA A 323 21.35 -27.31 6.44
C ALA A 323 21.75 -28.59 5.69
N GLN A 324 21.58 -29.73 6.34
CA GLN A 324 21.74 -31.03 5.70
C GLN A 324 20.50 -31.36 4.85
N PRO A 325 20.64 -32.11 3.74
CA PRO A 325 19.51 -32.57 2.96
C PRO A 325 18.45 -33.26 3.85
N CYS A 326 17.19 -32.86 3.70
CA CYS A 326 16.07 -33.37 4.49
C CYS A 326 16.24 -33.21 6.01
N GLN A 327 16.90 -32.13 6.44
CA GLN A 327 16.81 -31.62 7.80
C GLN A 327 15.45 -30.99 8.06
N TYR A 328 15.05 -30.05 7.21
CA TYR A 328 13.75 -29.41 7.28
C TYR A 328 12.67 -30.24 6.61
N HIS A 329 11.45 -30.14 7.11
CA HIS A 329 10.30 -30.83 6.53
C HIS A 329 9.19 -29.85 6.22
N SER A 330 8.43 -30.12 5.16
CA SER A 330 7.10 -29.53 4.93
C SER A 330 6.06 -30.38 5.65
N VAL A 331 5.22 -29.75 6.47
CA VAL A 331 4.17 -30.36 7.26
C VAL A 331 2.84 -29.76 6.88
N ILE A 332 1.90 -30.62 6.50
CA ILE A 332 0.49 -30.26 6.34
C ILE A 332 -0.26 -31.02 7.42
N THR A 333 -0.91 -30.28 8.30
CA THR A 333 -1.61 -30.86 9.44
C THR A 333 -2.98 -30.22 9.63
N GLU A 334 -3.86 -31.02 10.19
CA GLU A 334 -5.21 -30.61 10.54
C GLU A 334 -5.27 -30.32 12.05
N PHE A 335 -5.82 -29.17 12.38
CA PHE A 335 -6.09 -28.73 13.73
C PHE A 335 -7.58 -28.57 13.97
N THR A 336 -7.97 -28.67 15.24
CA THR A 336 -9.26 -28.19 15.71
C THR A 336 -9.07 -26.99 16.63
N ALA A 337 -9.91 -25.98 16.44
CA ALA A 337 -10.14 -24.91 17.38
C ALA A 337 -10.91 -25.50 18.58
N ASN A 338 -10.18 -26.09 19.53
CA ASN A 338 -10.78 -26.62 20.75
C ASN A 338 -11.31 -25.43 21.57
N SER A 339 -12.61 -25.17 21.50
CA SER A 339 -13.28 -24.11 22.25
C SER A 339 -14.51 -24.67 22.93
N THR A 340 -14.64 -24.35 24.23
CA THR A 340 -15.87 -24.59 25.02
C THR A 340 -16.99 -23.63 24.67
N THR A 341 -16.73 -22.63 23.81
CA THR A 341 -17.76 -21.69 23.36
C THR A 341 -18.64 -22.31 22.29
N LEU A 342 -19.96 -22.16 22.46
CA LEU A 342 -20.97 -22.60 21.49
C LEU A 342 -20.90 -21.84 20.16
N ASN A 343 -20.07 -20.80 20.04
CA ASN A 343 -19.94 -19.97 18.85
C ASN A 343 -18.47 -19.73 18.49
N LEU A 344 -17.96 -20.57 17.58
CA LEU A 344 -16.59 -20.50 17.05
C LEU A 344 -16.28 -19.17 16.35
N SER A 345 -17.30 -18.44 15.88
CA SER A 345 -17.11 -17.11 15.30
C SER A 345 -16.61 -16.09 16.30
N LEU A 346 -16.92 -16.20 17.59
CA LEU A 346 -16.50 -15.19 18.58
C LEU A 346 -15.12 -15.46 19.17
N VAL A 347 -14.49 -16.57 18.77
CA VAL A 347 -13.21 -17.00 19.32
C VAL A 347 -12.07 -16.15 18.74
N THR A 348 -11.37 -15.45 19.62
CA THR A 348 -10.22 -14.62 19.27
C THR A 348 -8.88 -15.31 19.53
N GLN A 349 -8.86 -16.40 20.32
CA GLN A 349 -7.68 -17.19 20.66
C GLN A 349 -8.03 -18.68 20.79
N ILE A 350 -7.14 -19.54 20.30
CA ILE A 350 -7.29 -21.00 20.42
C ILE A 350 -6.02 -21.67 20.93
N ARG A 351 -6.20 -22.80 21.63
CA ARG A 351 -5.14 -23.80 21.80
C ARG A 351 -5.34 -24.87 20.73
N PRO A 352 -4.50 -24.89 19.68
CA PRO A 352 -4.67 -25.86 18.60
C PRO A 352 -4.45 -27.27 19.12
N VAL A 353 -5.39 -28.17 18.87
CA VAL A 353 -5.15 -29.60 19.04
C VAL A 353 -4.97 -30.21 17.66
N GLU A 354 -3.82 -30.84 17.44
CA GLU A 354 -3.55 -31.56 16.19
C GLU A 354 -4.48 -32.76 16.12
N VAL A 355 -5.37 -32.76 15.12
CA VAL A 355 -6.33 -33.84 14.89
C VAL A 355 -5.65 -34.97 14.13
N ARG A 356 -4.95 -34.63 13.04
CA ARG A 356 -4.16 -35.58 12.25
C ARG A 356 -3.14 -34.88 11.38
N ARG A 357 -2.05 -35.59 11.15
CA ARG A 357 -1.01 -35.23 10.19
C ARG A 357 -1.35 -35.77 8.81
N ILE A 358 -1.36 -34.90 7.83
CA ILE A 358 -1.75 -35.25 6.45
C ILE A 358 -0.51 -35.56 5.62
N LEU A 359 0.50 -34.70 5.73
CA LEU A 359 1.77 -34.85 5.03
C LEU A 359 2.89 -34.40 5.96
N THR A 360 3.98 -35.15 5.97
CA THR A 360 5.27 -34.70 6.49
C THR A 360 6.35 -35.24 5.59
N MET A 361 7.06 -34.34 4.95
CA MET A 361 7.99 -34.67 3.87
C MET A 361 9.27 -33.88 4.03
N GLY A 362 10.41 -34.58 4.08
CA GLY A 362 11.72 -33.95 4.17
C GLY A 362 12.04 -33.18 2.88
N LEU A 363 12.62 -32.00 3.03
CA LEU A 363 12.93 -31.09 1.93
C LEU A 363 14.41 -31.23 1.53
N PRO A 364 14.73 -31.36 0.24
CA PRO A 364 16.09 -31.64 -0.19
C PRO A 364 17.01 -30.42 -0.01
N PHE A 365 16.43 -29.22 -0.12
CA PHE A 365 17.08 -27.92 0.01
C PHE A 365 16.28 -27.01 0.94
N THR A 366 16.68 -25.74 1.07
CA THR A 366 16.09 -24.77 2.01
C THR A 366 15.11 -23.78 1.35
N SER A 367 14.91 -23.85 0.03
CA SER A 367 14.08 -22.90 -0.72
C SER A 367 13.23 -23.55 -1.82
N GLN A 368 12.28 -22.78 -2.36
CA GLN A 368 11.40 -23.15 -3.49
C GLN A 368 10.46 -24.33 -3.18
N HIS A 369 9.87 -24.34 -1.98
CA HIS A 369 8.98 -25.43 -1.54
C HIS A 369 7.50 -25.14 -1.71
N GLY A 370 7.11 -23.91 -2.02
CA GLY A 370 5.70 -23.52 -1.99
C GLY A 370 5.13 -23.73 -0.59
N GLY A 371 3.87 -24.13 -0.47
CA GLY A 371 3.23 -24.35 0.83
C GLY A 371 1.83 -23.76 0.92
N GLN A 372 1.34 -23.10 -0.14
CA GLN A 372 -0.05 -22.67 -0.20
C GLN A 372 -0.99 -23.88 -0.10
N ILE A 373 -2.05 -23.71 0.68
CA ILE A 373 -3.14 -24.67 0.80
C ILE A 373 -4.47 -23.93 0.68
N LEU A 374 -5.47 -24.55 0.06
CA LEU A 374 -6.83 -24.00 -0.01
C LEU A 374 -7.87 -25.09 -0.23
N PHE A 375 -9.12 -24.81 0.11
CA PHE A 375 -10.23 -25.65 -0.29
C PHE A 375 -10.81 -25.21 -1.62
N GLY A 376 -11.03 -26.16 -2.53
CA GLY A 376 -11.71 -25.86 -3.77
C GLY A 376 -13.15 -25.41 -3.51
N PRO A 377 -13.63 -24.33 -4.16
CA PRO A 377 -14.91 -23.72 -3.83
C PRO A 377 -16.10 -24.64 -4.17
N LYS A 378 -15.95 -25.48 -5.21
CA LYS A 378 -17.02 -26.37 -5.71
C LYS A 378 -16.88 -27.81 -5.22
N ASP A 379 -15.68 -28.38 -5.30
CA ASP A 379 -15.43 -29.79 -4.96
C ASP A 379 -15.10 -30.01 -3.48
N ARG A 380 -14.78 -28.94 -2.73
CA ARG A 380 -14.52 -28.96 -1.28
C ARG A 380 -13.32 -29.81 -0.90
N TYR A 381 -12.45 -30.13 -1.85
CA TYR A 381 -11.20 -30.85 -1.61
C TYR A 381 -10.09 -29.91 -1.18
N LEU A 382 -9.15 -30.42 -0.37
CA LEU A 382 -7.97 -29.68 0.04
C LEU A 382 -6.91 -29.77 -1.05
N TYR A 383 -6.52 -28.62 -1.59
CA TYR A 383 -5.42 -28.48 -2.54
C TYR A 383 -4.14 -28.09 -1.78
N ILE A 384 -3.03 -28.74 -2.13
CA ILE A 384 -1.70 -28.48 -1.57
C ILE A 384 -0.76 -28.18 -2.73
N MET A 385 -0.16 -26.99 -2.73
CA MET A 385 0.74 -26.53 -3.78
C MET A 385 2.18 -26.60 -3.28
N MET A 386 2.99 -27.43 -3.93
CA MET A 386 4.41 -27.58 -3.64
C MET A 386 5.26 -27.03 -4.78
N GLY A 387 6.33 -26.32 -4.41
CA GLY A 387 7.39 -25.91 -5.33
C GLY A 387 8.31 -27.08 -5.70
N ASP A 388 9.24 -26.83 -6.60
CA ASP A 388 10.14 -27.83 -7.21
C ASP A 388 11.18 -28.40 -6.25
N GLY A 389 11.38 -27.75 -5.10
CA GLY A 389 12.29 -28.20 -4.08
C GLY A 389 13.65 -27.51 -4.09
N GLY A 390 13.93 -26.60 -5.04
CA GLY A 390 15.13 -25.76 -5.04
C GLY A 390 16.07 -25.96 -6.24
N GLY A 391 16.95 -24.98 -6.44
CA GLY A 391 17.96 -24.95 -7.49
C GLY A 391 17.45 -24.33 -8.79
N SER A 392 18.28 -23.48 -9.41
CA SER A 392 17.93 -22.87 -10.70
C SER A 392 17.79 -23.94 -11.78
N GLY A 393 16.65 -23.97 -12.47
CA GLY A 393 16.39 -24.87 -13.59
C GLY A 393 15.96 -26.31 -13.22
N ASP A 394 15.50 -26.55 -11.98
CA ASP A 394 15.10 -27.88 -11.48
C ASP A 394 16.17 -28.96 -11.79
N PRO A 395 17.40 -28.83 -11.24
CA PRO A 395 18.55 -29.67 -11.61
C PRO A 395 18.36 -31.16 -11.30
N TYR A 396 17.42 -31.49 -10.40
CA TYR A 396 17.08 -32.87 -10.04
C TYR A 396 15.79 -33.36 -10.69
N ASN A 397 15.22 -32.53 -11.58
CA ASN A 397 14.04 -32.83 -12.38
C ASN A 397 12.82 -33.27 -11.54
N PHE A 398 12.71 -32.75 -10.30
CA PHE A 398 11.65 -33.14 -9.37
C PHE A 398 10.27 -32.72 -9.89
N SER A 399 10.17 -31.58 -10.57
CA SER A 399 8.90 -31.08 -11.10
C SER A 399 8.39 -31.93 -12.26
N GLN A 400 9.27 -32.38 -13.15
CA GLN A 400 8.85 -33.25 -14.27
C GLN A 400 8.72 -34.73 -13.84
N ASN A 401 9.36 -35.12 -12.74
CA ASN A 401 9.24 -36.48 -12.22
C ASN A 401 7.84 -36.73 -11.63
N LYS A 402 7.07 -37.59 -12.29
CA LYS A 402 5.71 -37.98 -11.88
C LYS A 402 5.65 -38.77 -10.57
N ARG A 403 6.79 -39.28 -10.09
CA ARG A 403 6.88 -39.99 -8.80
C ARG A 403 7.16 -39.03 -7.63
N SER A 404 7.55 -37.78 -7.92
CA SER A 404 7.81 -36.76 -6.91
C SER A 404 6.55 -35.97 -6.56
N LEU A 405 6.42 -35.59 -5.30
CA LEU A 405 5.39 -34.66 -4.81
C LEU A 405 5.81 -33.18 -4.96
N LEU A 406 7.08 -32.92 -5.26
CA LEU A 406 7.59 -31.58 -5.52
C LEU A 406 7.18 -31.12 -6.93
N GLY A 407 6.93 -29.81 -7.07
CA GLY A 407 6.46 -29.19 -8.30
C GLY A 407 5.06 -29.66 -8.70
N LYS A 408 4.20 -29.97 -7.73
CA LYS A 408 2.84 -30.50 -7.94
C LYS A 408 1.80 -29.68 -7.20
N ILE A 409 0.59 -29.68 -7.77
CA ILE A 409 -0.64 -29.33 -7.07
C ILE A 409 -1.35 -30.66 -6.75
N MET A 410 -1.36 -31.02 -5.47
CA MET A 410 -2.00 -32.23 -4.96
C MET A 410 -3.41 -31.89 -4.50
N ARG A 411 -4.33 -32.86 -4.63
CA ARG A 411 -5.72 -32.73 -4.21
C ARG A 411 -6.09 -33.89 -3.29
N LEU A 412 -6.61 -33.58 -2.11
CA LEU A 412 -6.99 -34.53 -1.08
C LEU A 412 -8.48 -34.46 -0.77
N THR A 413 -9.09 -35.63 -0.58
CA THR A 413 -10.53 -35.81 -0.34
C THR A 413 -10.90 -35.88 1.12
#